data_AF-A0A9N9U6K6-F1
#
_entry.id   AF-A0A9N9U6K6-F1
#
_cell.length_a   1.000
_cell.length_b   1.000
_cell.length_c   1.000
_cell.angle_alpha   90.00
_cell.angle_beta   90.00
_cell.angle_gamma   90.00
#
_symmetry.space_group_name_H-M   'P 1'
#
loop_
_entity.id
_entity.type
_entity.pdbx_description
1 polymer ?
#
loop_
_entity_poly.entity_id
_entity_poly.type
_entity_poly.pdbx_seq_one_letter_code
_entity_poly.pdbx_strand_id
1 'polypeptide(L)'
;MPLITDEVPIAGPTSMAITSGLSLRDESLVSTMNHAIGSTGFFKYSQAEQELISLIPSQRDALLICTHTMAWVMDFAQPPGTFWRPKEPIPIRLPHTVVGSHILIVAQMLLYFALCLQQLPPGFDSADLDIGNPEETAQSYIQAVTRVVLANDELACSVQGVECLSLLGMIHINEFHIGKAWSTFRRALDLLRLLGFHSSYSTSNQDHSLDLATQRHLWLSAVMGDCFCSMFLGFETASGAKPFADMNFVDSVGEDVIYHQLCILSIQLTGSDRIGPDDKLRDTSIINQNLERLESSMPSSWWKAPKMPYSRSIEAARDYERLTCQVWFLSLRLLTNLPFINETDSNTKKGAFKELALEAARIILHRHEQLVHRAGNTQLHCRVLDIASFIAAATIILAHAISSGSGARQGSDMTLAEGTADSFTAISQNCPREKVAKQGSEALRALLIAGIKGGHEEGDASSIANGGQSNELCPSTDRHDGARELLSRLFRKYLAHSPDAIDLIDQALNQKKSEPLFPIAEANLLDFLLSD
;
A
#
# COMPACT_ATOMS: atom_id res chain seq x y z
N MET A 1 41.04 37.22 36.89
CA MET A 1 42.47 37.18 36.48
C MET A 1 42.83 35.73 36.24
N PRO A 2 43.55 35.38 35.15
CA PRO A 2 42.96 35.34 33.81
C PRO A 2 43.27 34.05 33.01
N LEU A 3 42.52 33.88 31.91
CA LEU A 3 42.89 33.36 30.57
C LEU A 3 44.01 32.32 30.44
N ILE A 4 43.68 31.16 29.84
CA ILE A 4 44.36 30.69 28.61
C ILE A 4 43.32 30.02 27.70
N THR A 5 43.22 30.57 26.50
CA THR A 5 42.53 30.11 25.29
C THR A 5 43.34 29.01 24.61
N ASP A 6 42.69 27.94 24.15
CA ASP A 6 43.20 27.16 23.02
C ASP A 6 42.06 26.91 22.03
N GLU A 7 42.10 27.67 20.94
CA GLU A 7 41.38 27.43 19.70
C GLU A 7 41.99 26.21 18.99
N VAL A 8 41.16 25.26 18.57
CA VAL A 8 41.53 24.23 17.60
C VAL A 8 40.44 24.18 16.52
N PRO A 9 40.80 24.14 15.22
CA PRO A 9 40.06 24.82 14.16
C PRO A 9 38.90 24.02 13.56
N ILE A 10 37.95 24.80 13.03
CA ILE A 10 36.84 24.38 12.17
C ILE A 10 37.41 23.74 10.90
N ALA A 11 37.23 22.43 10.75
CA ALA A 11 37.46 21.74 9.49
C ALA A 11 36.23 21.90 8.58
N GLY A 12 36.40 22.66 7.50
CA GLY A 12 35.43 22.74 6.40
C GLY A 12 35.28 21.42 5.64
N PRO A 13 34.34 21.34 4.69
CA PRO A 13 34.03 20.11 3.97
C PRO A 13 35.23 19.67 3.15
N THR A 14 35.78 18.51 3.49
CA THR A 14 36.85 17.87 2.72
C THR A 14 36.32 17.50 1.35
N SER A 15 36.67 18.31 0.36
CA SER A 15 36.58 17.98 -1.06
C SER A 15 37.42 16.72 -1.32
N MET A 16 36.74 15.60 -1.57
CA MET A 16 37.41 14.41 -2.10
C MET A 16 37.67 14.65 -3.58
N ALA A 17 38.95 14.82 -3.90
CA ALA A 17 39.46 15.01 -5.23
C ALA A 17 39.06 13.86 -6.16
N ILE A 18 38.52 14.22 -7.32
CA ILE A 18 38.34 13.33 -8.48
C ILE A 18 39.74 12.94 -8.96
N THR A 19 40.12 11.68 -8.76
CA THR A 19 41.29 11.10 -9.42
C THR A 19 40.98 10.97 -10.91
N SER A 20 41.46 11.96 -11.67
CA SER A 20 41.57 11.96 -13.12
C SER A 20 42.53 10.85 -13.56
N GLY A 21 42.04 9.83 -14.26
CA GLY A 21 42.93 8.73 -14.66
C GLY A 21 42.27 7.61 -15.47
N LEU A 22 41.48 7.93 -16.50
CA LEU A 22 41.20 6.98 -17.58
C LEU A 22 41.39 7.69 -18.92
N SER A 23 42.61 7.57 -19.45
CA SER A 23 42.97 7.95 -20.81
C SER A 23 42.22 7.04 -21.78
N LEU A 24 41.21 7.59 -22.45
CA LEU A 24 40.60 7.01 -23.65
C LEU A 24 41.67 6.80 -24.72
N ARG A 25 42.08 5.55 -24.94
CA ARG A 25 42.65 5.04 -26.20
C ARG A 25 42.77 3.53 -26.07
N ASP A 26 41.66 2.84 -26.27
CA ASP A 26 41.67 1.40 -26.47
C ASP A 26 40.89 1.08 -27.75
N GLU A 27 41.53 1.38 -28.89
CA GLU A 27 41.01 1.06 -30.23
C GLU A 27 40.85 -0.47 -30.44
N SER A 28 41.41 -1.29 -29.55
CA SER A 28 41.27 -2.74 -29.56
C SER A 28 39.87 -3.22 -29.13
N LEU A 29 39.22 -2.53 -28.19
CA LEU A 29 37.87 -2.85 -27.72
C LEU A 29 36.80 -2.47 -28.76
N VAL A 30 36.97 -1.35 -29.45
CA VAL A 30 36.08 -0.91 -30.53
C VAL A 30 36.20 -1.82 -31.76
N SER A 31 37.42 -2.28 -32.08
CA SER A 31 37.62 -3.28 -33.15
C SER A 31 37.02 -4.64 -32.80
N THR A 32 37.11 -5.07 -31.53
CA THR A 32 36.54 -6.35 -31.08
C THR A 32 35.01 -6.30 -31.02
N MET A 33 34.42 -5.14 -30.65
CA MET A 33 32.98 -4.90 -30.76
C MET A 33 32.52 -4.88 -32.23
N ASN A 34 33.25 -4.21 -33.13
CA ASN A 34 32.88 -4.17 -34.55
C ASN A 34 33.04 -5.53 -35.25
N HIS A 35 33.99 -6.36 -34.83
CA HIS A 35 34.15 -7.72 -35.37
C HIS A 35 33.13 -8.71 -34.80
N ALA A 36 32.61 -8.46 -33.59
CA ALA A 36 31.48 -9.20 -33.01
C ALA A 36 30.13 -8.77 -33.60
N ILE A 37 29.98 -7.49 -33.95
CA ILE A 37 28.80 -6.93 -34.65
C ILE A 37 28.74 -7.42 -36.12
N GLY A 38 29.88 -7.79 -36.72
CA GLY A 38 29.95 -8.31 -38.08
C GLY A 38 29.55 -9.78 -38.29
N SER A 39 29.41 -10.57 -37.22
CA SER A 39 29.22 -12.04 -37.31
C SER A 39 27.96 -12.59 -36.63
N THR A 40 27.10 -11.74 -36.08
CA THR A 40 25.77 -12.14 -35.61
C THR A 40 24.72 -11.47 -36.49
N GLY A 41 23.99 -12.26 -37.26
CA GLY A 41 22.90 -11.77 -38.08
C GLY A 41 21.94 -10.93 -37.24
N PHE A 42 21.51 -9.78 -37.78
CA PHE A 42 20.47 -8.93 -37.21
C PHE A 42 19.40 -9.77 -36.52
N PHE A 43 19.38 -9.79 -35.18
CA PHE A 43 18.28 -10.36 -34.42
C PHE A 43 17.03 -9.55 -34.80
N LYS A 44 16.20 -10.10 -35.69
CA LYS A 44 14.86 -9.58 -35.90
C LYS A 44 14.09 -9.87 -34.63
N TYR A 45 14.05 -8.90 -33.72
CA TYR A 45 13.13 -8.90 -32.58
C TYR A 45 11.73 -9.25 -33.09
N SER A 46 11.04 -10.14 -32.36
CA SER A 46 9.62 -10.40 -32.60
C SER A 46 8.84 -9.08 -32.50
N GLN A 47 7.68 -8.99 -33.17
CA GLN A 47 6.85 -7.79 -33.14
C GLN A 47 6.53 -7.34 -31.70
N ALA A 48 6.35 -8.30 -30.78
CA ALA A 48 6.07 -8.05 -29.37
C ALA A 48 7.28 -7.49 -28.60
N GLU A 49 8.50 -7.92 -28.93
CA GLU A 49 9.73 -7.34 -28.37
C GLU A 49 9.95 -5.93 -28.88
N GLN A 50 9.73 -5.68 -30.17
CA GLN A 50 9.86 -4.34 -30.76
C GLN A 50 8.90 -3.34 -30.11
N GLU A 51 7.67 -3.78 -29.81
CA GLU A 51 6.70 -2.99 -29.08
C GLU A 51 7.22 -2.56 -27.71
N LEU A 52 7.66 -3.49 -26.86
CA LEU A 52 8.16 -3.16 -25.52
C LEU A 52 9.44 -2.31 -25.59
N ILE A 53 10.34 -2.63 -26.51
CA ILE A 53 11.58 -1.86 -26.71
C ILE A 53 11.27 -0.41 -27.11
N SER A 54 10.22 -0.18 -27.91
CA SER A 54 9.84 1.17 -28.34
C SER A 54 9.32 2.06 -27.21
N LEU A 55 8.90 1.46 -26.08
CA LEU A 55 8.39 2.18 -24.90
C LEU A 55 9.50 2.55 -23.90
N ILE A 56 10.71 2.03 -24.10
CA ILE A 56 11.84 2.28 -23.20
C ILE A 56 12.12 3.79 -23.16
N PRO A 57 12.12 4.42 -21.97
CA PRO A 57 12.36 5.85 -21.84
C PRO A 57 13.79 6.21 -22.28
N SER A 58 13.98 7.46 -22.67
CA SER A 58 15.32 7.96 -22.97
C SER A 58 16.24 7.86 -21.74
N GLN A 59 17.55 7.81 -21.97
CA GLN A 59 18.54 7.82 -20.89
C GLN A 59 18.35 9.02 -19.94
N ARG A 60 17.99 10.18 -20.50
CA ARG A 60 17.73 11.42 -19.76
C ARG A 60 16.50 11.27 -18.86
N ASP A 61 15.38 10.81 -19.41
CA ASP A 61 14.13 10.65 -18.67
C ASP A 61 14.28 9.60 -17.56
N ALA A 62 14.94 8.48 -17.86
CA ALA A 62 15.22 7.45 -16.86
C ALA A 62 16.00 8.01 -15.66
N LEU A 63 17.03 8.83 -15.90
CA LEU A 63 17.75 9.50 -14.81
C LEU A 63 16.84 10.45 -14.04
N LEU A 64 16.05 11.29 -14.72
CA LEU A 64 15.13 12.23 -14.05
C LEU A 64 14.10 11.50 -13.19
N ILE A 65 13.50 10.43 -13.69
CA ILE A 65 12.53 9.61 -12.97
C ILE A 65 13.18 8.98 -11.74
N CYS A 66 14.29 8.24 -11.91
CA CYS A 66 14.96 7.55 -10.80
C CYS A 66 15.52 8.52 -9.74
N THR A 67 15.92 9.73 -10.14
CA THR A 67 16.42 10.74 -9.20
C THR A 67 15.31 11.41 -8.41
N HIS A 68 14.13 11.62 -8.98
CA HIS A 68 13.06 12.36 -8.31
C HIS A 68 12.03 11.46 -7.62
N THR A 69 11.87 10.22 -8.08
CA THR A 69 10.86 9.31 -7.53
C THR A 69 11.02 9.09 -6.02
N MET A 70 9.89 9.05 -5.32
CA MET A 70 9.81 8.54 -3.96
C MET A 70 9.95 7.02 -3.93
N ALA A 71 10.06 6.37 -5.10
CA ALA A 71 10.30 4.95 -5.25
C ALA A 71 11.69 4.45 -4.78
N TRP A 72 12.51 5.32 -4.18
CA TRP A 72 13.94 5.15 -3.95
C TRP A 72 14.37 3.96 -3.08
N VAL A 73 13.53 3.45 -2.16
CA VAL A 73 13.87 2.26 -1.36
C VAL A 73 14.16 1.05 -2.26
N MET A 74 13.49 0.97 -3.40
CA MET A 74 13.64 -0.14 -4.35
C MET A 74 14.96 -0.08 -5.13
N ASP A 75 15.68 1.05 -5.10
CA ASP A 75 17.00 1.20 -5.73
C ASP A 75 18.13 0.56 -4.90
N PHE A 76 17.88 0.16 -3.64
CA PHE A 76 18.91 -0.50 -2.84
C PHE A 76 19.21 -1.91 -3.38
N ALA A 77 20.49 -2.29 -3.40
CA ALA A 77 20.89 -3.66 -3.74
C ALA A 77 20.30 -4.71 -2.76
N GLN A 78 20.05 -4.28 -1.52
CA GLN A 78 19.39 -5.06 -0.48
C GLN A 78 18.41 -4.14 0.25
N PRO A 79 17.20 -3.93 -0.29
CA PRO A 79 16.18 -3.18 0.43
C PRO A 79 15.81 -3.95 1.71
N PRO A 80 15.41 -3.26 2.79
CA PRO A 80 15.10 -3.93 4.05
C PRO A 80 13.83 -4.80 3.93
N GLY A 81 13.77 -5.83 4.79
CA GLY A 81 12.77 -6.90 4.83
C GLY A 81 12.09 -7.28 3.52
N THR A 82 10.80 -7.00 3.38
CA THR A 82 9.95 -7.65 2.35
C THR A 82 9.72 -6.85 1.06
N PHE A 83 10.41 -5.72 0.90
CA PHE A 83 10.33 -4.98 -0.36
C PHE A 83 10.71 -5.86 -1.55
N TRP A 84 9.99 -5.70 -2.66
CA TRP A 84 10.24 -6.45 -3.88
C TRP A 84 11.72 -6.33 -4.29
N ARG A 85 12.36 -7.48 -4.47
CA ARG A 85 13.75 -7.58 -4.89
C ARG A 85 13.83 -8.47 -6.12
N PRO A 86 14.29 -7.94 -7.27
CA PRO A 86 14.53 -8.80 -8.41
C PRO A 86 15.74 -9.70 -8.14
N LYS A 87 15.70 -10.93 -8.64
CA LYS A 87 16.84 -11.87 -8.57
C LYS A 87 18.13 -11.26 -9.15
N GLU A 88 17.99 -10.49 -10.22
CA GLU A 88 19.09 -9.75 -10.86
C GLU A 88 18.78 -8.25 -10.88
N PRO A 89 19.76 -7.37 -10.61
CA PRO A 89 19.52 -5.94 -10.61
C PRO A 89 19.13 -5.47 -12.01
N ILE A 90 17.96 -4.83 -12.11
CA ILE A 90 17.51 -4.22 -13.36
C ILE A 90 18.32 -2.95 -13.61
N PRO A 91 18.94 -2.76 -14.78
CA PRO A 91 19.73 -1.57 -15.10
C PRO A 91 18.83 -0.37 -15.45
N ILE A 92 17.95 0.03 -14.51
CA ILE A 92 16.96 1.10 -14.64
C ILE A 92 17.60 2.45 -14.99
N ARG A 93 18.86 2.69 -14.58
CA ARG A 93 19.59 3.92 -14.88
C ARG A 93 20.29 3.90 -16.23
N LEU A 94 20.29 2.78 -16.93
CA LEU A 94 20.93 2.62 -18.24
C LEU A 94 19.99 1.85 -19.18
N PRO A 95 18.75 2.32 -19.41
CA PRO A 95 17.73 1.57 -20.13
C PRO A 95 18.14 1.13 -21.55
N HIS A 96 19.05 1.85 -22.20
CA HIS A 96 19.57 1.47 -23.50
C HIS A 96 20.37 0.15 -23.48
N THR A 97 20.91 -0.27 -22.32
CA THR A 97 21.67 -1.52 -22.21
C THR A 97 20.77 -2.76 -22.22
N VAL A 98 19.45 -2.60 -22.08
CA VAL A 98 18.50 -3.72 -22.15
C VAL A 98 17.86 -3.89 -23.52
N VAL A 99 18.19 -3.03 -24.50
CA VAL A 99 17.76 -3.13 -25.90
C VAL A 99 18.52 -4.30 -26.54
N GLY A 100 18.06 -5.52 -26.26
CA GLY A 100 18.74 -6.78 -26.61
C GLY A 100 18.76 -7.82 -25.48
N SER A 101 18.29 -7.45 -24.29
CA SER A 101 18.03 -8.40 -23.21
C SER A 101 16.75 -9.19 -23.45
N HIS A 102 16.57 -10.26 -22.67
CA HIS A 102 15.35 -11.07 -22.68
C HIS A 102 14.11 -10.19 -22.43
N ILE A 103 13.01 -10.44 -23.16
CA ILE A 103 11.78 -9.64 -23.12
C ILE A 103 11.24 -9.41 -21.70
N LEU A 104 11.42 -10.40 -20.81
CA LEU A 104 11.01 -10.32 -19.40
C LEU A 104 11.76 -9.22 -18.65
N ILE A 105 13.06 -9.00 -18.92
CA ILE A 105 13.85 -7.94 -18.26
C ILE A 105 13.32 -6.56 -18.68
N VAL A 106 13.01 -6.39 -19.96
CA VAL A 106 12.41 -5.15 -20.48
C VAL A 106 11.05 -4.89 -19.82
N ALA A 107 10.22 -5.94 -19.71
CA ALA A 107 8.90 -5.82 -19.08
C ALA A 107 8.97 -5.44 -17.60
N GLN A 108 9.87 -6.06 -16.84
CA GLN A 108 10.11 -5.69 -15.43
C GLN A 108 10.56 -4.24 -15.30
N MET A 109 11.48 -3.80 -16.16
CA MET A 109 11.96 -2.42 -16.18
C MET A 109 10.82 -1.43 -16.46
N LEU A 110 9.95 -1.72 -17.43
CA LEU A 110 8.81 -0.86 -17.76
C LEU A 110 7.80 -0.77 -16.60
N LEU A 111 7.50 -1.88 -15.93
CA LEU A 111 6.64 -1.86 -14.74
C LEU A 111 7.31 -1.13 -13.57
N TYR A 112 8.61 -1.28 -13.39
CA TYR A 112 9.35 -0.51 -12.39
C TYR A 112 9.25 0.99 -12.68
N PHE A 113 9.45 1.42 -13.93
CA PHE A 113 9.26 2.82 -14.31
C PHE A 113 7.83 3.29 -14.09
N ALA A 114 6.82 2.46 -14.38
CA ALA A 114 5.42 2.80 -14.10
C ALA A 114 5.21 3.07 -12.59
N LEU A 115 5.78 2.24 -11.72
CA LEU A 115 5.77 2.46 -10.27
C LEU A 115 6.49 3.78 -9.89
N CYS A 116 7.66 4.04 -10.47
CA CYS A 116 8.41 5.28 -10.20
C CYS A 116 7.64 6.54 -10.64
N LEU A 117 6.98 6.50 -11.79
CA LEU A 117 6.18 7.60 -12.34
C LEU A 117 4.98 7.91 -11.45
N GLN A 118 4.34 6.90 -10.86
CA GLN A 118 3.25 7.07 -9.87
C GLN A 118 3.71 7.76 -8.58
N GLN A 119 5.01 7.65 -8.25
CA GLN A 119 5.60 8.16 -7.00
C GLN A 119 6.49 9.38 -7.22
N LEU A 120 6.29 10.11 -8.32
CA LEU A 120 6.99 11.38 -8.58
C LEU A 120 6.39 12.54 -7.75
N PRO A 121 7.22 13.41 -7.14
CA PRO A 121 6.80 14.47 -6.21
C PRO A 121 5.66 15.32 -6.75
N PRO A 122 4.76 15.87 -5.90
CA PRO A 122 3.66 16.75 -6.34
C PRO A 122 4.13 17.92 -7.20
N GLY A 123 5.25 18.53 -6.82
CA GLY A 123 5.86 19.66 -7.53
C GLY A 123 6.78 19.27 -8.69
N PHE A 124 6.81 18.00 -9.11
CA PHE A 124 7.58 17.60 -10.29
C PHE A 124 6.95 18.17 -11.55
N ASP A 125 7.71 18.91 -12.35
CA ASP A 125 7.24 19.42 -13.63
C ASP A 125 7.30 18.32 -14.68
N SER A 126 6.13 17.83 -15.12
CA SER A 126 6.04 16.83 -16.18
C SER A 126 6.64 17.29 -17.51
N ALA A 127 6.77 18.60 -17.74
CA ALA A 127 7.38 19.14 -18.95
C ALA A 127 8.89 18.88 -19.04
N ASP A 128 9.54 18.50 -17.93
CA ASP A 128 10.96 18.13 -17.93
C ASP A 128 11.24 16.78 -18.60
N LEU A 129 10.19 15.97 -18.80
CA LEU A 129 10.27 14.64 -19.39
C LEU A 129 9.87 14.65 -20.87
N ASP A 130 10.66 13.98 -21.70
CA ASP A 130 10.39 13.84 -23.14
C ASP A 130 9.33 12.76 -23.44
N ILE A 131 8.98 11.94 -22.44
CA ILE A 131 8.00 10.83 -22.55
C ILE A 131 6.52 11.28 -22.44
N GLY A 132 6.25 12.59 -22.34
CA GLY A 132 4.89 13.12 -22.22
C GLY A 132 4.30 13.00 -20.80
N ASN A 133 2.99 12.83 -20.70
CA ASN A 133 2.29 12.80 -19.42
C ASN A 133 2.69 11.53 -18.60
N PRO A 134 3.23 11.68 -17.37
CA PRO A 134 3.68 10.55 -16.54
C PRO A 134 2.63 9.47 -16.29
N GLU A 135 1.36 9.86 -16.11
CA GLU A 135 0.27 8.92 -15.81
C GLU A 135 -0.13 8.12 -17.05
N GLU A 136 -0.29 8.80 -18.19
CA GLU A 136 -0.60 8.15 -19.47
C GLU A 136 0.53 7.20 -19.91
N THR A 137 1.78 7.61 -19.68
CA THR A 137 2.96 6.79 -20.00
C THR A 137 3.07 5.58 -19.08
N ALA A 138 2.88 5.74 -17.76
CA ALA A 138 2.82 4.61 -16.84
C ALA A 138 1.70 3.62 -17.22
N GLN A 139 0.53 4.13 -17.59
CA GLN A 139 -0.60 3.31 -18.03
C GLN A 139 -0.30 2.55 -19.34
N SER A 140 0.45 3.17 -20.26
CA SER A 140 0.90 2.55 -21.50
C SER A 140 1.90 1.43 -21.24
N TYR A 141 2.84 1.61 -20.31
CA TYR A 141 3.76 0.56 -19.86
C TYR A 141 3.02 -0.64 -19.29
N ILE A 142 2.06 -0.38 -18.38
CA ILE A 142 1.23 -1.43 -17.78
C ILE A 142 0.48 -2.21 -18.86
N GLN A 143 -0.21 -1.52 -19.78
CA GLN A 143 -1.00 -2.17 -20.84
C GLN A 143 -0.13 -3.04 -21.76
N ALA A 144 1.01 -2.51 -22.20
CA ALA A 144 1.90 -3.23 -23.09
C ALA A 144 2.49 -4.48 -22.42
N VAL A 145 2.99 -4.36 -21.18
CA VAL A 145 3.52 -5.50 -20.42
C VAL A 145 2.43 -6.53 -20.11
N THR A 146 1.23 -6.08 -19.71
CA THR A 146 0.10 -6.98 -19.48
C THR A 146 -0.23 -7.78 -20.73
N ARG A 147 -0.28 -7.13 -21.89
CA ARG A 147 -0.64 -7.76 -23.16
C ARG A 147 0.45 -8.69 -23.70
N VAL A 148 1.70 -8.25 -23.68
CA VAL A 148 2.81 -8.96 -24.33
C VAL A 148 3.36 -10.08 -23.45
N VAL A 149 3.54 -9.82 -22.17
CA VAL A 149 4.17 -10.75 -21.23
C VAL A 149 3.14 -11.45 -20.37
N LEU A 150 2.32 -10.70 -19.64
CA LEU A 150 1.45 -11.31 -18.63
C LEU A 150 0.26 -12.06 -19.23
N ALA A 151 -0.16 -11.81 -20.47
CA ALA A 151 -1.20 -12.58 -21.14
C ALA A 151 -0.68 -13.90 -21.74
N ASN A 152 0.64 -14.09 -21.81
CA ASN A 152 1.27 -15.32 -22.27
C ASN A 152 1.68 -16.16 -21.05
N ASP A 153 1.00 -17.28 -20.82
CA ASP A 153 1.25 -18.12 -19.64
C ASP A 153 2.66 -18.72 -19.60
N GLU A 154 3.32 -18.96 -20.74
CA GLU A 154 4.72 -19.44 -20.76
C GLU A 154 5.68 -18.37 -20.24
N LEU A 155 5.46 -17.10 -20.60
CA LEU A 155 6.26 -15.99 -20.12
C LEU A 155 5.92 -15.62 -18.67
N ALA A 156 4.63 -15.62 -18.32
CA ALA A 156 4.14 -15.31 -16.99
C ALA A 156 4.56 -16.36 -15.96
N CYS A 157 4.58 -17.66 -16.33
CA CYS A 157 5.01 -18.78 -15.48
C CYS A 157 6.54 -18.90 -15.41
N SER A 158 7.18 -17.82 -14.98
CA SER A 158 8.63 -17.73 -14.76
C SER A 158 8.90 -16.85 -13.54
N VAL A 159 10.13 -16.89 -12.99
CA VAL A 159 10.52 -16.02 -11.86
C VAL A 159 10.29 -14.55 -12.21
N GLN A 160 10.76 -14.11 -13.38
CA GLN A 160 10.64 -12.73 -13.83
C GLN A 160 9.19 -12.34 -14.18
N GLY A 161 8.40 -13.29 -14.70
CA GLY A 161 6.97 -13.11 -14.93
C GLY A 161 6.18 -12.90 -13.64
N VAL A 162 6.50 -13.65 -12.59
CA VAL A 162 5.91 -13.44 -11.25
C VAL A 162 6.38 -12.14 -10.62
N GLU A 163 7.66 -11.79 -10.77
CA GLU A 163 8.18 -10.48 -10.33
C GLU A 163 7.43 -9.33 -11.03
N CYS A 164 7.09 -9.45 -12.32
CA CYS A 164 6.21 -8.50 -13.01
C CYS A 164 4.81 -8.43 -12.37
N LEU A 165 4.21 -9.58 -12.02
CA LEU A 165 2.91 -9.60 -11.33
C LEU A 165 2.99 -8.93 -9.95
N SER A 166 4.07 -9.12 -9.19
CA SER A 166 4.27 -8.45 -7.91
C SER A 166 4.32 -6.93 -8.08
N LEU A 167 5.10 -6.42 -9.05
CA LEU A 167 5.14 -4.98 -9.37
C LEU A 167 3.76 -4.45 -9.79
N LEU A 168 3.05 -5.18 -10.65
CA LEU A 168 1.70 -4.80 -11.09
C LEU A 168 0.69 -4.78 -9.93
N GLY A 169 0.79 -5.71 -8.98
CA GLY A 169 -0.03 -5.73 -7.78
C GLY A 169 0.21 -4.49 -6.91
N MET A 170 1.46 -4.11 -6.69
CA MET A 170 1.83 -2.90 -5.95
C MET A 170 1.32 -1.62 -6.64
N ILE A 171 1.47 -1.55 -7.96
CA ILE A 171 0.92 -0.47 -8.80
C ILE A 171 -0.59 -0.33 -8.59
N HIS A 172 -1.33 -1.44 -8.62
CA HIS A 172 -2.78 -1.41 -8.38
C HIS A 172 -3.15 -0.97 -6.96
N ILE A 173 -2.39 -1.37 -5.94
CA ILE A 173 -2.59 -0.85 -4.57
C ILE A 173 -2.39 0.67 -4.54
N ASN A 174 -1.34 1.18 -5.20
CA ASN A 174 -1.05 2.61 -5.24
C ASN A 174 -2.12 3.44 -5.97
N GLU A 175 -2.88 2.82 -6.87
CA GLU A 175 -4.03 3.44 -7.54
C GLU A 175 -5.35 3.27 -6.80
N PHE A 176 -5.32 2.71 -5.58
CA PHE A 176 -6.50 2.29 -4.82
C PHE A 176 -7.34 1.16 -5.45
N HIS A 177 -6.83 0.47 -6.47
CA HIS A 177 -7.54 -0.63 -7.13
C HIS A 177 -7.32 -1.98 -6.39
N ILE A 178 -7.81 -2.10 -5.16
CA ILE A 178 -7.59 -3.28 -4.31
C ILE A 178 -8.10 -4.57 -4.96
N GLY A 179 -9.27 -4.55 -5.61
CA GLY A 179 -9.80 -5.70 -6.34
C GLY A 179 -8.88 -6.19 -7.48
N LYS A 180 -8.24 -5.27 -8.21
CA LYS A 180 -7.27 -5.62 -9.26
C LYS A 180 -5.99 -6.17 -8.66
N ALA A 181 -5.47 -5.52 -7.62
CA ALA A 181 -4.29 -6.00 -6.89
C ALA A 181 -4.49 -7.43 -6.39
N TRP A 182 -5.65 -7.69 -5.77
CA TRP A 182 -6.07 -9.01 -5.29
C TRP A 182 -6.03 -10.07 -6.40
N SER A 183 -6.65 -9.81 -7.55
CA SER A 183 -6.63 -10.75 -8.69
C SER A 183 -5.21 -11.00 -9.21
N THR A 184 -4.37 -9.96 -9.26
CA THR A 184 -2.97 -10.05 -9.68
C THR A 184 -2.15 -10.92 -8.73
N PHE A 185 -2.24 -10.70 -7.41
CA PHE A 185 -1.51 -11.50 -6.41
C PHE A 185 -1.98 -12.96 -6.37
N ARG A 186 -3.28 -13.22 -6.57
CA ARG A 186 -3.78 -14.59 -6.69
C ARG A 186 -3.23 -15.32 -7.91
N ARG A 187 -3.19 -14.63 -9.05
CA ARG A 187 -2.54 -15.19 -10.24
C ARG A 187 -1.05 -15.48 -9.97
N ALA A 188 -0.35 -14.58 -9.28
CA ALA A 188 1.04 -14.82 -8.88
C ALA A 188 1.16 -16.07 -7.99
N LEU A 189 0.28 -16.26 -6.99
CA LEU A 189 0.26 -17.46 -6.14
C LEU A 189 0.06 -18.75 -6.95
N ASP A 190 -0.85 -18.75 -7.93
CA ASP A 190 -1.11 -19.92 -8.75
C ASP A 190 0.09 -20.29 -9.64
N LEU A 191 0.75 -19.30 -10.24
CA LEU A 191 1.98 -19.53 -11.01
C LEU A 191 3.14 -20.00 -10.11
N LEU A 192 3.28 -19.42 -8.92
CA LEU A 192 4.27 -19.88 -7.93
C LEU A 192 4.04 -21.32 -7.48
N ARG A 193 2.78 -21.77 -7.42
CA ARG A 193 2.47 -23.19 -7.17
C ARG A 193 2.93 -24.09 -8.30
N LEU A 194 2.69 -23.69 -9.56
CA LEU A 194 3.16 -24.41 -10.73
C LEU A 194 4.69 -24.49 -10.78
N LEU A 195 5.38 -23.43 -10.33
CA LEU A 195 6.83 -23.40 -10.17
C LEU A 195 7.33 -24.19 -8.95
N GLY A 196 6.44 -24.68 -8.07
CA GLY A 196 6.78 -25.45 -6.87
C GLY A 196 7.18 -24.62 -5.64
N PHE A 197 7.09 -23.28 -5.70
CA PHE A 197 7.65 -22.40 -4.67
C PHE A 197 6.85 -22.42 -3.36
N HIS A 198 5.60 -22.87 -3.39
CA HIS A 198 4.80 -23.11 -2.18
C HIS A 198 5.44 -24.12 -1.21
N SER A 199 6.30 -25.02 -1.72
CA SER A 199 7.02 -26.01 -0.93
C SER A 199 8.39 -25.50 -0.43
N SER A 200 8.78 -24.26 -0.76
CA SER A 200 10.09 -23.68 -0.39
C SER A 200 10.31 -23.57 1.13
N TYR A 201 9.23 -23.53 1.91
CA TYR A 201 9.28 -23.52 3.38
C TYR A 201 9.28 -24.92 4.01
N SER A 202 9.06 -25.98 3.22
CA SER A 202 9.16 -27.37 3.69
C SER A 202 10.60 -27.91 3.66
N THR A 203 11.49 -27.26 2.92
CA THR A 203 12.91 -27.60 2.82
C THR A 203 13.67 -27.17 4.07
N SER A 204 14.64 -27.98 4.52
CA SER A 204 15.47 -27.71 5.71
C SER A 204 15.99 -26.27 5.76
N ASN A 205 15.91 -25.63 6.93
CA ASN A 205 16.42 -24.28 7.17
C ASN A 205 17.95 -24.15 7.04
N GLN A 206 18.66 -25.26 6.88
CA GLN A 206 20.12 -25.30 6.68
C GLN A 206 20.55 -25.08 5.22
N ASP A 207 19.60 -25.11 4.27
CA ASP A 207 19.88 -24.72 2.89
C ASP A 207 19.76 -23.19 2.75
N HIS A 208 20.89 -22.56 2.44
CA HIS A 208 21.01 -21.12 2.23
C HIS A 208 21.33 -20.76 0.78
N SER A 209 20.94 -21.61 -0.17
CA SER A 209 21.10 -21.29 -1.59
C SER A 209 20.34 -20.01 -1.96
N LEU A 210 20.95 -19.19 -2.81
CA LEU A 210 20.34 -17.94 -3.32
C LEU A 210 19.01 -18.21 -4.03
N ASP A 211 18.90 -19.38 -4.67
CA ASP A 211 17.67 -19.79 -5.35
C ASP A 211 16.54 -20.06 -4.34
N LEU A 212 16.79 -20.80 -3.27
CA LEU A 212 15.80 -21.03 -2.21
C LEU A 212 15.36 -19.74 -1.52
N ALA A 213 16.30 -18.81 -1.27
CA ALA A 213 15.97 -17.49 -0.72
C ALA A 213 15.04 -16.70 -1.65
N THR A 214 15.29 -16.74 -2.97
CA THR A 214 14.44 -16.09 -3.98
C THR A 214 13.04 -16.73 -4.01
N GLN A 215 12.96 -18.06 -3.97
CA GLN A 215 11.70 -18.79 -3.94
C GLN A 215 10.86 -18.42 -2.71
N ARG A 216 11.48 -18.40 -1.53
CA ARG A 216 10.83 -18.02 -0.26
C ARG A 216 10.34 -16.57 -0.31
N HIS A 217 11.17 -15.65 -0.78
CA HIS A 217 10.81 -14.23 -0.89
C HIS A 217 9.61 -14.01 -1.83
N LEU A 218 9.62 -14.59 -3.03
CA LEU A 218 8.51 -14.44 -3.97
C LEU A 218 7.21 -15.07 -3.46
N TRP A 219 7.30 -16.24 -2.81
CA TRP A 219 6.16 -16.84 -2.15
C TRP A 219 5.60 -15.96 -1.04
N LEU A 220 6.45 -15.47 -0.13
CA LEU A 220 6.06 -14.56 0.94
C LEU A 220 5.43 -13.27 0.39
N SER A 221 6.04 -12.64 -0.61
CA SER A 221 5.54 -11.44 -1.28
C SER A 221 4.12 -11.64 -1.84
N ALA A 222 3.89 -12.73 -2.55
CA ALA A 222 2.58 -13.04 -3.10
C ALA A 222 1.53 -13.35 -2.01
N VAL A 223 1.92 -14.09 -0.95
CA VAL A 223 1.05 -14.37 0.19
C VAL A 223 0.68 -13.08 0.93
N MET A 224 1.64 -12.17 1.13
CA MET A 224 1.38 -10.89 1.78
C MET A 224 0.42 -10.03 0.96
N GLY A 225 0.64 -9.94 -0.35
CA GLY A 225 -0.25 -9.20 -1.26
C GLY A 225 -1.68 -9.74 -1.25
N ASP A 226 -1.85 -11.07 -1.32
CA ASP A 226 -3.16 -11.72 -1.22
C ASP A 226 -3.81 -11.50 0.17
N CYS A 227 -3.06 -11.66 1.26
CA CYS A 227 -3.56 -11.44 2.62
C CYS A 227 -4.02 -10.00 2.84
N PHE A 228 -3.19 -9.04 2.44
CA PHE A 228 -3.49 -7.61 2.55
C PHE A 228 -4.77 -7.24 1.79
N CYS A 229 -4.87 -7.65 0.53
CA CYS A 229 -6.05 -7.32 -0.29
C CYS A 229 -7.29 -8.09 0.18
N SER A 230 -7.15 -9.37 0.51
CA SER A 230 -8.27 -10.22 0.95
C SER A 230 -8.88 -9.71 2.26
N MET A 231 -8.05 -9.28 3.21
CA MET A 231 -8.49 -8.66 4.45
C MET A 231 -9.36 -7.41 4.20
N PHE A 232 -8.93 -6.52 3.30
CA PHE A 232 -9.66 -5.30 2.97
C PHE A 232 -10.85 -5.51 2.04
N LEU A 233 -10.90 -6.59 1.27
CA LEU A 233 -12.09 -6.92 0.46
C LEU A 233 -13.09 -7.80 1.22
N GLY A 234 -12.70 -8.34 2.37
CA GLY A 234 -13.50 -9.32 3.10
C GLY A 234 -13.56 -10.68 2.38
N PHE A 235 -12.54 -11.05 1.60
CA PHE A 235 -12.46 -12.34 0.94
C PHE A 235 -11.56 -13.30 1.72
N GLU A 236 -11.80 -14.61 1.58
CA GLU A 236 -10.86 -15.62 2.06
C GLU A 236 -9.52 -15.51 1.31
N THR A 237 -8.42 -15.81 1.97
CA THR A 237 -7.09 -15.87 1.33
C THR A 237 -6.94 -17.11 0.46
N ALA A 238 -6.24 -17.00 -0.67
CA ALA A 238 -5.95 -18.12 -1.56
C ALA A 238 -4.80 -19.01 -1.06
N SER A 239 -3.92 -18.52 -0.19
CA SER A 239 -2.69 -19.21 0.22
C SER A 239 -2.88 -20.51 1.01
N GLY A 240 -4.09 -20.76 1.52
CA GLY A 240 -4.41 -21.86 2.44
C GLY A 240 -4.04 -21.54 3.89
N ALA A 241 -4.46 -22.41 4.83
CA ALA A 241 -4.36 -22.16 6.27
C ALA A 241 -2.92 -22.13 6.83
N LYS A 242 -1.97 -22.79 6.15
CA LYS A 242 -0.57 -22.91 6.58
C LYS A 242 0.37 -22.66 5.40
N PRO A 243 0.53 -21.41 4.96
CA PRO A 243 1.30 -21.11 3.75
C PRO A 243 2.82 -21.25 3.91
N PHE A 244 3.34 -21.39 5.14
CA PHE A 244 4.79 -21.38 5.41
C PHE A 244 5.30 -22.67 6.08
N ALA A 245 4.58 -23.79 5.91
CA ALA A 245 4.81 -25.04 6.66
C ALA A 245 4.74 -24.86 8.19
N ASP A 246 4.91 -25.93 8.96
CA ASP A 246 4.98 -25.89 10.44
C ASP A 246 6.35 -25.39 10.92
N MET A 247 6.76 -24.24 10.40
CA MET A 247 8.00 -23.59 10.80
C MET A 247 7.89 -23.15 12.26
N ASN A 248 8.73 -23.74 13.11
CA ASN A 248 8.97 -23.20 14.45
C ASN A 248 9.73 -21.88 14.27
N PHE A 249 9.00 -20.77 14.23
CA PHE A 249 9.55 -19.41 14.15
C PHE A 249 10.46 -19.02 15.34
N VAL A 250 10.70 -19.96 16.26
CA VAL A 250 11.55 -19.82 17.45
C VAL A 250 13.02 -19.63 17.06
N ASP A 251 13.47 -20.20 15.94
CA ASP A 251 14.88 -20.12 15.50
C ASP A 251 15.14 -19.03 14.44
N SER A 252 14.10 -18.39 13.91
CA SER A 252 14.21 -17.24 13.03
C SER A 252 14.09 -15.96 13.85
N VAL A 253 15.16 -15.20 14.00
CA VAL A 253 15.11 -13.84 14.57
C VAL A 253 15.20 -12.86 13.41
N GLY A 254 14.14 -12.08 13.15
CA GLY A 254 14.15 -11.09 12.07
C GLY A 254 12.78 -10.51 11.71
N GLU A 255 12.79 -9.50 10.84
CA GLU A 255 11.60 -8.81 10.30
C GLU A 255 10.67 -9.76 9.55
N ASP A 256 11.17 -10.86 8.97
CA ASP A 256 10.34 -11.84 8.26
C ASP A 256 9.31 -12.54 9.18
N VAL A 257 9.64 -12.75 10.45
CA VAL A 257 8.75 -13.46 11.39
C VAL A 257 7.46 -12.71 11.64
N ILE A 258 7.52 -11.39 11.81
CA ILE A 258 6.32 -10.59 12.03
C ILE A 258 5.42 -10.64 10.79
N TYR A 259 5.97 -10.60 9.58
CA TYR A 259 5.18 -10.73 8.35
C TYR A 259 4.50 -12.10 8.22
N HIS A 260 5.20 -13.18 8.57
CA HIS A 260 4.59 -14.50 8.61
C HIS A 260 3.41 -14.55 9.58
N GLN A 261 3.55 -13.98 10.78
CA GLN A 261 2.47 -13.93 11.77
C GLN A 261 1.30 -13.05 11.32
N LEU A 262 1.58 -11.89 10.70
CA LEU A 262 0.55 -11.02 10.13
C LEU A 262 -0.25 -11.70 9.01
N CYS A 263 0.42 -12.49 8.15
CA CYS A 263 -0.26 -13.31 7.15
C CYS A 263 -1.16 -14.35 7.81
N ILE A 264 -0.67 -15.10 8.81
CA ILE A 264 -1.46 -16.10 9.54
C ILE A 264 -2.70 -15.47 10.20
N LEU A 265 -2.53 -14.31 10.84
CA LEU A 265 -3.64 -13.55 11.43
C LEU A 265 -4.65 -13.07 10.37
N SER A 266 -4.18 -12.63 9.20
CA SER A 266 -5.03 -12.22 8.08
C SER A 266 -5.86 -13.40 7.56
N ILE A 267 -5.25 -14.58 7.44
CA ILE A 267 -5.92 -15.83 7.05
C ILE A 267 -6.98 -16.22 8.08
N GLN A 268 -6.67 -16.13 9.38
CA GLN A 268 -7.62 -16.40 10.46
C GLN A 268 -8.82 -15.45 10.42
N LEU A 269 -8.56 -14.15 10.26
CA LEU A 269 -9.58 -13.11 10.18
C LEU A 269 -10.54 -13.35 9.01
N THR A 270 -9.98 -13.67 7.84
CA THR A 270 -10.74 -13.79 6.59
C THR A 270 -11.45 -15.14 6.42
N GLY A 271 -10.93 -16.22 7.00
CA GLY A 271 -11.53 -17.55 6.97
C GLY A 271 -12.61 -17.79 8.05
N SER A 272 -12.83 -16.84 8.96
CA SER A 272 -13.90 -16.90 9.96
C SER A 272 -15.26 -16.52 9.35
N ASP A 273 -15.84 -17.43 8.54
CA ASP A 273 -17.20 -17.32 7.98
C ASP A 273 -18.28 -17.94 8.90
N ARG A 274 -18.01 -18.06 10.20
CA ARG A 274 -18.98 -18.56 11.18
C ARG A 274 -20.10 -17.54 11.41
N ILE A 275 -21.34 -18.00 11.24
CA ILE A 275 -22.54 -17.15 11.12
C ILE A 275 -23.13 -16.77 12.50
N GLY A 276 -22.71 -17.43 13.59
CA GLY A 276 -23.28 -17.19 14.93
C GLY A 276 -22.63 -16.02 15.70
N PRO A 277 -23.40 -15.23 16.48
CA PRO A 277 -22.84 -14.14 17.30
C PRO A 277 -21.86 -14.64 18.37
N ASP A 278 -22.15 -15.79 18.99
CA ASP A 278 -21.25 -16.40 19.98
C ASP A 278 -19.96 -16.93 19.34
N ASP A 279 -20.07 -17.51 18.14
CA ASP A 279 -18.92 -17.93 17.36
C ASP A 279 -18.05 -16.73 16.96
N LYS A 280 -18.67 -15.62 16.54
CA LYS A 280 -17.95 -14.38 16.18
C LYS A 280 -17.21 -13.82 17.39
N LEU A 281 -17.84 -13.80 18.57
CA LEU A 281 -17.22 -13.35 19.80
C LEU A 281 -16.04 -14.25 20.19
N ARG A 282 -16.18 -15.58 20.07
CA ARG A 282 -15.08 -16.53 20.32
C ARG A 282 -13.93 -16.32 19.34
N ASP A 283 -14.20 -16.28 18.04
CA ASP A 283 -13.18 -16.12 17.01
C ASP A 283 -12.43 -14.79 17.17
N THR A 284 -13.15 -13.69 17.43
CA THR A 284 -12.57 -12.37 17.74
C THR A 284 -11.66 -12.43 18.97
N SER A 285 -12.07 -13.15 20.02
CA SER A 285 -11.25 -13.34 21.22
C SER A 285 -9.94 -14.07 20.92
N ILE A 286 -10.00 -15.11 20.07
CA ILE A 286 -8.82 -15.89 19.69
C ILE A 286 -7.84 -15.02 18.90
N ILE A 287 -8.34 -14.25 17.92
CA ILE A 287 -7.51 -13.38 17.09
C ILE A 287 -6.89 -12.26 17.94
N ASN A 288 -7.66 -11.62 18.83
CA ASN A 288 -7.13 -10.61 19.76
C ASN A 288 -6.03 -11.18 20.66
N GLN A 289 -6.22 -12.38 21.21
CA GLN A 289 -5.19 -13.03 22.01
C GLN A 289 -3.91 -13.31 21.18
N ASN A 290 -4.04 -13.66 19.90
CA ASN A 290 -2.89 -13.84 19.02
C ASN A 290 -2.21 -12.50 18.66
N LEU A 291 -2.98 -11.43 18.48
CA LEU A 291 -2.45 -10.07 18.30
C LEU A 291 -1.68 -9.59 19.54
N GLU A 292 -2.20 -9.83 20.74
CA GLU A 292 -1.51 -9.51 22.01
C GLU A 292 -0.20 -10.30 22.17
N ARG A 293 -0.19 -11.59 21.79
CA ARG A 293 1.03 -12.40 21.78
C ARG A 293 2.07 -11.84 20.81
N LEU A 294 1.64 -11.46 19.61
CA LEU A 294 2.53 -10.86 18.59
C LEU A 294 3.08 -9.50 19.05
N GLU A 295 2.25 -8.67 19.67
CA GLU A 295 2.69 -7.40 20.26
C GLU A 295 3.76 -7.63 21.34
N SER A 296 3.51 -8.61 22.21
CA SER A 296 4.40 -8.97 23.32
C SER A 296 5.70 -9.63 22.86
N SER A 297 5.73 -10.26 21.68
CA SER A 297 6.96 -10.87 21.14
C SER A 297 7.95 -9.84 20.60
N MET A 298 7.51 -8.60 20.36
CA MET A 298 8.35 -7.52 19.86
C MET A 298 8.75 -6.56 20.98
N PRO A 299 9.97 -5.99 20.96
CA PRO A 299 10.37 -4.99 21.94
C PRO A 299 9.44 -3.77 21.94
N SER A 300 9.13 -3.19 23.10
CA SER A 300 8.30 -1.98 23.19
C SER A 300 8.85 -0.77 22.42
N SER A 301 10.17 -0.71 22.24
CA SER A 301 10.83 0.29 21.39
C SER A 301 10.46 0.14 19.91
N TRP A 302 10.18 -1.08 19.44
CA TRP A 302 9.79 -1.36 18.07
C TRP A 302 8.43 -0.74 17.73
N TRP A 303 7.49 -0.72 18.69
CA TRP A 303 6.13 -0.17 18.50
C TRP A 303 6.05 1.36 18.51
N LYS A 304 7.13 2.06 18.86
CA LYS A 304 7.19 3.52 18.80
C LYS A 304 7.00 4.01 17.37
N ALA A 305 6.34 5.16 17.23
CA ALA A 305 6.18 5.83 15.95
C ALA A 305 7.57 6.08 15.31
N PRO A 306 7.79 5.62 14.06
CA PRO A 306 9.05 5.87 13.36
C PRO A 306 9.33 7.37 13.16
N LYS A 307 10.61 7.73 13.06
CA LYS A 307 11.03 9.14 12.98
C LYS A 307 10.85 9.72 11.58
N MET A 308 10.85 8.87 10.56
CA MET A 308 10.57 9.21 9.16
C MET A 308 11.45 10.36 8.64
N PRO A 309 12.79 10.19 8.65
CA PRO A 309 13.67 11.24 8.18
C PRO A 309 13.53 11.44 6.67
N TYR A 310 13.78 12.67 6.22
CA TYR A 310 13.78 13.07 4.80
C TYR A 310 14.91 12.43 3.98
N SER A 311 15.94 11.88 4.63
CA SER A 311 17.09 11.28 3.97
C SER A 311 16.72 9.98 3.25
N ARG A 312 17.20 9.79 2.02
CA ARG A 312 17.12 8.51 1.29
C ARG A 312 18.21 7.53 1.76
N SER A 313 18.17 7.15 3.04
CA SER A 313 19.13 6.22 3.65
C SER A 313 18.50 4.86 3.96
N ILE A 314 19.33 3.84 4.19
CA ILE A 314 18.86 2.50 4.56
C ILE A 314 18.13 2.51 5.92
N GLU A 315 18.53 3.39 6.85
CA GLU A 315 17.85 3.58 8.12
C GLU A 315 16.45 4.15 7.93
N ALA A 316 16.31 5.12 7.01
CA ALA A 316 15.01 5.65 6.66
C ALA A 316 14.14 4.56 6.04
N ALA A 317 14.68 3.75 5.12
CA ALA A 317 13.98 2.62 4.51
C ALA A 317 13.46 1.60 5.54
N ARG A 318 14.27 1.29 6.56
CA ARG A 318 13.84 0.43 7.69
C ARG A 318 12.73 1.06 8.54
N ASP A 319 12.80 2.37 8.76
CA ASP A 319 11.72 3.10 9.46
C ASP A 319 10.40 3.07 8.66
N TYR A 320 10.46 3.19 7.33
CA TYR A 320 9.30 3.04 6.42
C TYR A 320 8.71 1.64 6.47
N GLU A 321 9.57 0.63 6.38
CA GLU A 321 9.14 -0.75 6.46
C GLU A 321 8.47 -1.05 7.81
N ARG A 322 9.10 -0.62 8.90
CA ARG A 322 8.53 -0.75 10.25
C ARG A 322 7.17 -0.08 10.33
N LEU A 323 7.00 1.11 9.75
CA LEU A 323 5.70 1.79 9.72
C LEU A 323 4.65 0.94 9.00
N THR A 324 4.98 0.42 7.81
CA THR A 324 4.06 -0.40 7.00
C THR A 324 3.63 -1.66 7.76
N CYS A 325 4.59 -2.33 8.39
CA CYS A 325 4.34 -3.52 9.22
C CYS A 325 3.43 -3.20 10.42
N GLN A 326 3.70 -2.11 11.14
CA GLN A 326 2.85 -1.67 12.25
C GLN A 326 1.45 -1.28 11.79
N VAL A 327 1.31 -0.63 10.62
CA VAL A 327 0.00 -0.25 10.05
C VAL A 327 -0.80 -1.49 9.69
N TRP A 328 -0.18 -2.54 9.14
CA TRP A 328 -0.87 -3.81 8.90
C TRP A 328 -1.34 -4.43 10.22
N PHE A 329 -0.48 -4.48 11.24
CA PHE A 329 -0.87 -4.96 12.57
C PHE A 329 -2.08 -4.20 13.15
N LEU A 330 -2.06 -2.86 13.09
CA LEU A 330 -3.16 -2.02 13.55
C LEU A 330 -4.42 -2.22 12.71
N SER A 331 -4.28 -2.42 11.40
CA SER A 331 -5.41 -2.71 10.49
C SER A 331 -6.07 -4.06 10.84
N LEU A 332 -5.28 -5.09 11.17
CA LEU A 332 -5.81 -6.37 11.66
C LEU A 332 -6.57 -6.20 12.97
N ARG A 333 -6.01 -5.44 13.92
CA ARG A 333 -6.67 -5.14 15.21
C ARG A 333 -7.99 -4.40 15.00
N LEU A 334 -8.00 -3.38 14.13
CA LEU A 334 -9.19 -2.63 13.77
C LEU A 334 -10.26 -3.56 13.18
N LEU A 335 -9.92 -4.31 12.14
CA LEU A 335 -10.90 -5.14 11.41
C LEU A 335 -11.39 -6.34 12.20
N THR A 336 -10.55 -6.92 13.07
CA THR A 336 -10.94 -7.98 14.00
C THR A 336 -12.09 -7.53 14.90
N ASN A 337 -12.02 -6.28 15.37
CA ASN A 337 -12.93 -5.72 16.36
C ASN A 337 -14.06 -4.86 15.76
N LEU A 338 -13.96 -4.49 14.48
CA LEU A 338 -14.96 -3.72 13.74
C LEU A 338 -16.40 -4.26 13.88
N PRO A 339 -16.65 -5.58 13.93
CA PRO A 339 -18.00 -6.11 14.12
C PRO A 339 -18.66 -5.81 15.46
N PHE A 340 -18.01 -5.11 16.39
CA PHE A 340 -18.59 -4.76 17.70
C PHE A 340 -18.72 -3.24 17.89
N ILE A 341 -18.55 -2.46 16.82
CA ILE A 341 -18.44 -1.00 16.92
C ILE A 341 -19.75 -0.30 17.35
N ASN A 342 -20.88 -0.97 17.14
CA ASN A 342 -22.21 -0.52 17.57
C ASN A 342 -22.51 -0.81 19.05
N GLU A 343 -21.61 -1.49 19.79
CA GLU A 343 -21.83 -1.80 21.19
C GLU A 343 -21.92 -0.51 22.03
N THR A 344 -22.90 -0.46 22.93
CA THR A 344 -23.20 0.71 23.77
C THR A 344 -22.65 0.56 25.18
N ASP A 345 -22.57 -0.66 25.71
CA ASP A 345 -22.07 -0.88 27.06
C ASP A 345 -20.55 -1.15 27.07
N SER A 346 -19.80 -0.12 27.48
CA SER A 346 -18.34 -0.15 27.59
C SER A 346 -17.82 -1.17 28.63
N ASN A 347 -18.65 -1.60 29.59
CA ASN A 347 -18.23 -2.57 30.61
C ASN A 347 -18.32 -4.02 30.13
N THR A 348 -18.89 -4.26 28.95
CA THR A 348 -18.98 -5.60 28.37
C THR A 348 -17.70 -5.97 27.62
N LYS A 349 -17.51 -7.27 27.39
CA LYS A 349 -16.45 -7.77 26.53
C LYS A 349 -16.54 -7.22 25.09
N LYS A 350 -17.76 -7.00 24.59
CA LYS A 350 -18.00 -6.38 23.28
C LYS A 350 -17.61 -4.90 23.29
N GLY A 351 -17.86 -4.20 24.40
CA GLY A 351 -17.42 -2.81 24.61
C GLY A 351 -15.90 -2.69 24.61
N ALA A 352 -15.20 -3.64 25.24
CA ALA A 352 -13.75 -3.72 25.16
C ALA A 352 -13.24 -3.92 23.72
N PHE A 353 -13.92 -4.76 22.92
CA PHE A 353 -13.59 -4.92 21.49
C PHE A 353 -13.80 -3.63 20.70
N LYS A 354 -14.93 -2.93 20.90
CA LYS A 354 -15.14 -1.59 20.31
C LYS A 354 -13.97 -0.65 20.61
N GLU A 355 -13.53 -0.56 21.87
CA GLU A 355 -12.40 0.30 22.22
C GLU A 355 -11.09 -0.13 21.56
N LEU A 356 -10.80 -1.43 21.42
CA LEU A 356 -9.63 -1.90 20.65
C LEU A 356 -9.67 -1.47 19.18
N ALA A 357 -10.86 -1.44 18.57
CA ALA A 357 -11.02 -0.96 17.20
C ALA A 357 -10.76 0.54 17.09
N LEU A 358 -11.35 1.33 18.00
CA LEU A 358 -11.21 2.79 18.03
C LEU A 358 -9.78 3.21 18.39
N GLU A 359 -9.13 2.52 19.33
CA GLU A 359 -7.72 2.75 19.67
C GLU A 359 -6.81 2.51 18.46
N ALA A 360 -6.98 1.39 17.76
CA ALA A 360 -6.24 1.11 16.54
C ALA A 360 -6.46 2.20 15.47
N ALA A 361 -7.71 2.65 15.30
CA ALA A 361 -8.06 3.73 14.38
C ALA A 361 -7.35 5.04 14.75
N ARG A 362 -7.41 5.47 16.02
CA ARG A 362 -6.73 6.68 16.51
C ARG A 362 -5.22 6.64 16.25
N ILE A 363 -4.57 5.50 16.54
CA ILE A 363 -3.13 5.33 16.33
C ILE A 363 -2.78 5.45 14.83
N ILE A 364 -3.57 4.83 13.94
CA ILE A 364 -3.39 4.96 12.49
C ILE A 364 -3.50 6.42 12.05
N LEU A 365 -4.56 7.12 12.46
CA LEU A 365 -4.79 8.51 12.05
C LEU A 365 -3.70 9.45 12.56
N HIS A 366 -3.29 9.34 13.83
CA HIS A 366 -2.17 10.14 14.34
C HIS A 366 -0.85 9.89 13.61
N ARG A 367 -0.59 8.65 13.16
CA ARG A 367 0.61 8.35 12.37
C ARG A 367 0.53 8.93 10.97
N HIS A 368 -0.65 8.93 10.37
CA HIS A 368 -0.90 9.58 9.10
C HIS A 368 -0.71 11.09 9.19
N GLU A 369 -1.32 11.75 10.18
CA GLU A 369 -1.11 13.18 10.44
C GLU A 369 0.37 13.50 10.67
N GLN A 370 1.07 12.72 11.51
CA GLN A 370 2.51 12.89 11.72
C GLN A 370 3.30 12.80 10.41
N LEU A 371 2.95 11.87 9.51
CA LEU A 371 3.62 11.74 8.23
C LEU A 371 3.33 12.94 7.31
N VAL A 372 2.06 13.30 7.18
CA VAL A 372 1.63 14.43 6.35
C VAL A 372 2.27 15.74 6.83
N HIS A 373 2.23 16.02 8.13
CA HIS A 373 2.79 17.24 8.71
C HIS A 373 4.32 17.26 8.74
N ARG A 374 4.98 16.16 9.13
CA ARG A 374 6.44 16.17 9.34
C ARG A 374 7.23 15.94 8.08
N ALA A 375 6.68 15.22 7.10
CA ALA A 375 7.45 14.84 5.92
C ALA A 375 7.16 15.74 4.72
N GLY A 376 6.06 16.53 4.69
CA GLY A 376 5.63 17.25 3.48
C GLY A 376 5.56 16.34 2.24
N ASN A 377 5.51 15.03 2.48
CA ASN A 377 5.85 13.99 1.54
C ASN A 377 4.72 12.99 1.60
N THR A 378 3.65 13.38 0.93
CA THR A 378 2.43 12.61 0.76
C THR A 378 2.65 11.47 -0.23
N GLN A 379 3.89 11.05 -0.50
CA GLN A 379 4.26 10.12 -1.57
C GLN A 379 5.28 9.06 -1.13
N LEU A 380 5.56 9.02 0.17
CA LEU A 380 6.38 7.96 0.72
C LEU A 380 5.71 6.62 0.46
N HIS A 381 6.54 5.67 0.04
CA HIS A 381 6.20 4.37 -0.50
C HIS A 381 4.97 3.64 0.07
N CYS A 382 4.27 3.00 -0.86
CA CYS A 382 3.02 2.26 -0.75
C CYS A 382 1.89 3.03 -0.05
N ARG A 383 0.77 3.22 -0.76
CA ARG A 383 -0.42 3.91 -0.25
C ARG A 383 -1.13 3.20 0.91
N VAL A 384 -0.47 2.24 1.55
CA VAL A 384 -0.97 1.42 2.64
C VAL A 384 -1.40 2.29 3.82
N LEU A 385 -0.64 3.32 4.19
CA LEU A 385 -1.04 4.22 5.28
C LEU A 385 -2.26 5.05 4.91
N ASP A 386 -2.32 5.59 3.68
CA ASP A 386 -3.48 6.36 3.20
C ASP A 386 -4.75 5.48 3.19
N ILE A 387 -4.64 4.25 2.67
CA ILE A 387 -5.74 3.27 2.65
C ILE A 387 -6.18 2.90 4.08
N ALA A 388 -5.23 2.64 4.98
CA ALA A 388 -5.54 2.33 6.38
C ALA A 388 -6.18 3.53 7.10
N SER A 389 -5.75 4.75 6.79
CA SER A 389 -6.28 5.99 7.38
C SER A 389 -7.69 6.28 6.89
N PHE A 390 -7.96 6.02 5.61
CA PHE A 390 -9.33 6.03 5.09
C PHE A 390 -10.23 5.07 5.88
N ILE A 391 -9.80 3.82 6.08
CA ILE A 391 -10.57 2.82 6.84
C ILE A 391 -10.76 3.28 8.29
N ALA A 392 -9.70 3.74 8.95
CA ALA A 392 -9.76 4.22 10.33
C ALA A 392 -10.72 5.41 10.51
N ALA A 393 -10.67 6.40 9.61
CA ALA A 393 -11.58 7.55 9.64
C ALA A 393 -13.03 7.12 9.38
N ALA A 394 -13.28 6.27 8.38
CA ALA A 394 -14.62 5.75 8.10
C ALA A 394 -15.18 4.94 9.29
N THR A 395 -14.34 4.14 9.95
CA THR A 395 -14.68 3.40 11.17
C THR A 395 -15.14 4.35 12.29
N ILE A 396 -14.40 5.43 12.55
CA ILE A 396 -14.77 6.41 13.57
C ILE A 396 -16.07 7.15 13.21
N ILE A 397 -16.21 7.59 11.95
CA ILE A 397 -17.43 8.29 11.49
C ILE A 397 -18.66 7.41 11.66
N LEU A 398 -18.57 6.13 11.25
CA LEU A 398 -19.66 5.17 11.43
C LEU A 398 -19.96 4.92 12.91
N ALA A 399 -18.93 4.72 13.75
CA ALA A 399 -19.11 4.53 15.19
C ALA A 399 -19.84 5.71 15.84
N HIS A 400 -19.46 6.93 15.46
CA HIS A 400 -20.06 8.16 15.97
C HIS A 400 -21.50 8.31 15.49
N ALA A 401 -21.77 8.10 14.21
CA ALA A 401 -23.12 8.21 13.64
C ALA A 401 -24.10 7.22 14.29
N ILE A 402 -23.69 5.95 14.48
CA ILE A 402 -24.51 4.92 15.14
C ILE A 402 -24.76 5.26 16.61
N SER A 403 -23.78 5.84 17.31
CA SER A 403 -23.91 6.18 18.73
C SER A 403 -24.69 7.49 18.98
N SER A 404 -24.74 8.39 17.99
CA SER A 404 -25.27 9.75 18.13
C SER A 404 -26.80 9.87 18.09
N GLY A 405 -27.53 8.77 17.86
CA GLY A 405 -28.97 8.68 18.18
C GLY A 405 -29.30 8.96 19.66
N SER A 406 -28.29 9.17 20.52
CA SER A 406 -28.41 9.51 21.94
C SER A 406 -27.98 10.95 22.32
N GLY A 407 -27.73 11.85 21.36
CA GLY A 407 -27.46 13.28 21.66
C GLY A 407 -26.04 13.60 22.15
N ALA A 408 -25.02 12.89 21.66
CA ALA A 408 -23.63 13.07 22.06
C ALA A 408 -22.94 14.27 21.36
N ARG A 409 -22.12 15.02 22.11
CA ARG A 409 -21.24 16.10 21.61
C ARG A 409 -20.18 15.54 20.64
N GLN A 410 -19.68 16.39 19.73
CA GLN A 410 -18.55 16.09 18.86
C GLN A 410 -17.36 15.60 19.72
N GLY A 411 -16.98 14.32 19.55
CA GLY A 411 -15.91 13.69 20.32
C GLY A 411 -14.53 13.95 19.70
N SER A 412 -13.47 13.88 20.50
CA SER A 412 -12.07 14.03 20.04
C SER A 412 -11.73 13.14 18.83
N ASP A 413 -12.32 11.95 18.77
CA ASP A 413 -12.13 11.00 17.66
C ASP A 413 -12.72 11.53 16.35
N MET A 414 -13.88 12.18 16.43
CA MET A 414 -14.55 12.74 15.26
C MET A 414 -13.73 13.87 14.63
N THR A 415 -13.13 14.73 15.46
CA THR A 415 -12.22 15.78 14.99
C THR A 415 -11.00 15.20 14.28
N LEU A 416 -10.47 14.07 14.75
CA LEU A 416 -9.36 13.36 14.10
C LEU A 416 -9.76 12.77 12.74
N ALA A 417 -10.98 12.22 12.63
CA ALA A 417 -11.51 11.71 11.37
C ALA A 417 -11.80 12.83 10.35
N GLU A 418 -12.38 13.95 10.80
CA GLU A 418 -12.60 15.16 10.00
C GLU A 418 -11.26 15.74 9.51
N GLY A 419 -10.27 15.89 10.40
CA GLY A 419 -8.92 16.37 10.04
C GLY A 419 -8.22 15.47 9.02
N THR A 420 -8.47 14.16 9.06
CA THR A 420 -7.97 13.23 8.03
C THR A 420 -8.65 13.45 6.67
N ALA A 421 -9.97 13.68 6.65
CA ALA A 421 -10.69 13.99 5.42
C ALA A 421 -10.24 15.33 4.80
N ASP A 422 -9.96 16.33 5.63
CA ASP A 422 -9.39 17.61 5.19
C ASP A 422 -7.95 17.45 4.68
N SER A 423 -7.14 16.63 5.33
CA SER A 423 -5.80 16.28 4.85
C SER A 423 -5.85 15.64 3.47
N PHE A 424 -6.73 14.65 3.25
CA PHE A 424 -6.93 14.06 1.93
C PHE A 424 -7.41 15.06 0.88
N THR A 425 -8.28 15.99 1.27
CA THR A 425 -8.72 17.08 0.40
C THR A 425 -7.53 17.92 -0.04
N ALA A 426 -6.71 18.39 0.90
CA ALA A 426 -5.54 19.21 0.62
C ALA A 426 -4.51 18.48 -0.27
N ILE A 427 -4.24 17.19 0.02
CA ILE A 427 -3.34 16.36 -0.79
C ILE A 427 -3.84 16.24 -2.23
N SER A 428 -5.13 15.95 -2.42
CA SER A 428 -5.74 15.78 -3.74
C SER A 428 -5.75 17.08 -4.57
N GLN A 429 -5.91 18.23 -3.90
CA GLN A 429 -5.88 19.55 -4.55
C GLN A 429 -4.45 19.92 -4.99
N ASN A 430 -3.45 19.58 -4.18
CA ASN A 430 -2.04 19.86 -4.48
C ASN A 430 -1.47 18.93 -5.56
N CYS A 431 -2.01 17.73 -5.73
CA CYS A 431 -1.52 16.77 -6.72
C CYS A 431 -2.66 15.94 -7.30
N PRO A 432 -3.13 16.24 -8.53
CA PRO A 432 -4.21 15.50 -9.17
C PRO A 432 -3.94 14.00 -9.36
N ARG A 433 -2.67 13.58 -9.33
CA ARG A 433 -2.23 12.18 -9.43
C ARG A 433 -2.48 11.38 -8.14
N GLU A 434 -2.83 12.04 -7.04
CA GLU A 434 -3.12 11.43 -5.73
C GLU A 434 -4.51 10.78 -5.69
N LYS A 435 -4.65 9.64 -6.38
CA LYS A 435 -5.93 8.92 -6.53
C LYS A 435 -6.52 8.49 -5.18
N VAL A 436 -5.69 8.00 -4.26
CA VAL A 436 -6.13 7.51 -2.95
C VAL A 436 -6.70 8.64 -2.10
N ALA A 437 -5.98 9.76 -2.00
CA ALA A 437 -6.45 10.93 -1.26
C ALA A 437 -7.74 11.50 -1.87
N LYS A 438 -7.82 11.61 -3.19
CA LYS A 438 -9.03 12.09 -3.88
C LYS A 438 -10.25 11.21 -3.56
N GLN A 439 -10.15 9.91 -3.83
CA GLN A 439 -11.24 8.96 -3.60
C GLN A 439 -11.61 8.86 -2.11
N GLY A 440 -10.60 8.83 -1.23
CA GLY A 440 -10.78 8.81 0.22
C GLY A 440 -11.52 10.04 0.73
N SER A 441 -11.13 11.24 0.29
CA SER A 441 -11.82 12.49 0.66
C SER A 441 -13.28 12.49 0.20
N GLU A 442 -13.54 12.15 -1.08
CA GLU A 442 -14.90 12.10 -1.63
C GLU A 442 -15.79 11.14 -0.82
N ALA A 443 -15.29 9.95 -0.49
CA ALA A 443 -16.02 8.94 0.26
C ALA A 443 -16.23 9.31 1.75
N LEU A 444 -15.21 9.84 2.43
CA LEU A 444 -15.34 10.27 3.83
C LEU A 444 -16.31 11.44 3.98
N ARG A 445 -16.26 12.43 3.07
CA ARG A 445 -17.23 13.54 3.07
C ARG A 445 -18.66 13.05 2.82
N ALA A 446 -18.84 12.08 1.94
CA ALA A 446 -20.16 11.48 1.71
C ALA A 446 -20.70 10.78 2.97
N LEU A 447 -19.85 10.06 3.70
CA LEU A 447 -20.20 9.44 4.99
C LEU A 447 -20.56 10.48 6.07
N LEU A 448 -19.78 11.55 6.19
CA LEU A 448 -20.05 12.65 7.13
C LEU A 448 -21.43 13.27 6.86
N ILE A 449 -21.75 13.53 5.59
CA ILE A 449 -23.06 14.08 5.19
C ILE A 449 -24.20 13.09 5.50
N ALA A 450 -24.00 11.80 5.26
CA ALA A 450 -24.99 10.77 5.59
C ALA A 450 -25.26 10.71 7.11
N GLY A 451 -24.21 10.76 7.93
CA GLY A 451 -24.31 10.77 9.39
C GLY A 451 -25.08 11.97 9.94
N ILE A 452 -24.96 13.16 9.32
CA ILE A 452 -25.73 14.36 9.72
C ILE A 452 -27.22 14.20 9.38
N LYS A 453 -27.55 13.65 8.20
CA LYS A 453 -28.94 13.53 7.75
C LYS A 453 -29.73 12.50 8.56
N GLY A 454 -29.11 11.38 8.95
CA GLY A 454 -29.75 10.36 9.79
C GLY A 454 -30.19 10.88 11.17
N GLY A 455 -29.50 11.90 11.72
CA GLY A 455 -29.87 12.49 13.01
C GLY A 455 -31.07 13.45 12.99
N HIS A 456 -31.54 13.87 11.81
CA HIS A 456 -32.63 14.85 11.68
C HIS A 456 -34.00 14.24 11.36
N GLU A 457 -34.08 12.96 10.98
CA GLU A 457 -35.33 12.33 10.55
C GLU A 457 -36.09 11.55 11.66
N GLU A 458 -35.53 11.38 12.87
CA GLU A 458 -36.23 10.73 14.00
C GLU A 458 -37.29 11.62 14.69
N GLY A 459 -37.58 12.81 14.14
CA GLY A 459 -38.54 13.77 14.72
C GLY A 459 -39.98 13.71 14.20
N ASP A 460 -40.27 13.04 13.09
CA ASP A 460 -41.64 13.05 12.52
C ASP A 460 -42.02 11.68 11.92
N ALA A 461 -42.38 10.75 12.79
CA ALA A 461 -43.08 9.53 12.39
C ALA A 461 -44.56 9.83 12.10
N SER A 462 -44.93 9.99 10.83
CA SER A 462 -46.25 9.52 10.37
C SER A 462 -46.31 9.18 8.87
N SER A 463 -46.65 7.91 8.61
CA SER A 463 -47.18 7.36 7.34
C SER A 463 -46.15 7.23 6.19
N ILE A 464 -46.00 6.13 5.44
CA ILE A 464 -46.94 5.09 5.02
C ILE A 464 -46.14 3.79 4.82
N ALA A 465 -46.67 2.69 5.35
CA ALA A 465 -46.21 1.34 5.04
C ALA A 465 -46.52 0.99 3.57
N ASN A 466 -45.54 0.42 2.86
CA ASN A 466 -45.84 -0.59 1.85
C ASN A 466 -44.68 -1.56 1.70
N GLY A 467 -45.04 -2.84 1.64
CA GLY A 467 -44.14 -3.97 1.83
C GLY A 467 -43.37 -4.38 0.58
N GLY A 468 -42.21 -5.00 0.87
CA GLY A 468 -41.76 -6.22 0.24
C GLY A 468 -41.41 -6.15 -1.25
N GLN A 469 -40.12 -6.01 -1.51
CA GLN A 469 -39.42 -6.79 -2.54
C GLN A 469 -37.97 -6.97 -2.13
N SER A 470 -37.51 -8.20 -2.21
CA SER A 470 -36.14 -8.66 -2.00
C SER A 470 -35.14 -7.79 -2.79
N ASN A 471 -34.33 -6.99 -2.08
CA ASN A 471 -33.22 -6.24 -2.67
C ASN A 471 -32.16 -7.25 -3.15
N GLU A 472 -32.15 -7.51 -4.45
CA GLU A 472 -30.98 -8.04 -5.12
C GLU A 472 -29.79 -7.11 -4.84
N LEU A 473 -28.70 -7.69 -4.32
CA LEU A 473 -27.39 -7.04 -4.17
C LEU A 473 -26.99 -6.38 -5.50
N CYS A 474 -27.15 -5.08 -5.63
CA CYS A 474 -26.52 -4.33 -6.71
C CYS A 474 -25.07 -4.00 -6.31
N PRO A 475 -24.04 -4.62 -6.92
CA PRO A 475 -22.67 -4.14 -6.79
C PRO A 475 -22.58 -2.75 -7.41
N SER A 476 -22.02 -1.79 -6.66
CA SER A 476 -21.66 -0.47 -7.15
C SER A 476 -20.90 -0.61 -8.49
N THR A 477 -21.42 0.03 -9.54
CA THR A 477 -20.90 -0.01 -10.91
C THR A 477 -19.63 0.82 -11.12
N ASP A 478 -19.20 1.59 -10.12
CA ASP A 478 -17.97 2.40 -10.20
C ASP A 478 -16.73 1.53 -9.86
N ARG A 479 -16.40 0.59 -10.77
CA ARG A 479 -15.26 -0.36 -10.66
C ARG A 479 -13.88 0.32 -10.62
N HIS A 480 -13.83 1.64 -10.56
CA HIS A 480 -12.63 2.47 -10.61
C HIS A 480 -12.40 3.28 -9.32
N ASP A 481 -13.31 3.21 -8.35
CA ASP A 481 -13.19 3.92 -7.07
C ASP A 481 -12.96 2.92 -5.91
N GLY A 482 -11.72 2.88 -5.43
CA GLY A 482 -11.28 2.01 -4.34
C GLY A 482 -11.91 2.33 -3.00
N ALA A 483 -12.10 3.61 -2.69
CA ALA A 483 -12.74 4.02 -1.44
C ALA A 483 -14.18 3.52 -1.37
N ARG A 484 -14.93 3.71 -2.47
CA ARG A 484 -16.31 3.22 -2.60
C ARG A 484 -16.38 1.70 -2.62
N GLU A 485 -15.42 1.01 -3.25
CA GLU A 485 -15.32 -0.45 -3.18
C GLU A 485 -15.16 -0.94 -1.74
N LEU A 486 -14.28 -0.31 -0.96
CA LEU A 486 -14.09 -0.65 0.45
C LEU A 486 -15.37 -0.38 1.26
N LEU A 487 -16.06 0.75 1.09
CA LEU A 487 -17.35 0.96 1.75
C LEU A 487 -18.36 -0.14 1.39
N SER A 488 -18.49 -0.45 0.10
CA SER A 488 -19.47 -1.42 -0.40
C SER A 488 -19.16 -2.87 -0.03
N ARG A 489 -17.89 -3.24 0.17
CA ARG A 489 -17.47 -4.63 0.44
C ARG A 489 -17.03 -4.82 1.88
N LEU A 490 -16.00 -4.08 2.31
CA LEU A 490 -15.38 -4.23 3.63
C LEU A 490 -16.40 -3.93 4.72
N PHE A 491 -16.88 -2.69 4.77
CA PHE A 491 -17.74 -2.26 5.86
C PHE A 491 -19.07 -3.02 5.85
N ARG A 492 -19.68 -3.26 4.68
CA ARG A 492 -20.87 -4.10 4.60
C ARG A 492 -20.65 -5.53 5.10
N LYS A 493 -19.50 -6.16 4.83
CA LYS A 493 -19.21 -7.51 5.36
C LYS A 493 -19.07 -7.49 6.88
N TYR A 494 -18.25 -6.59 7.41
CA TYR A 494 -17.92 -6.59 8.84
C TYR A 494 -19.04 -6.02 9.72
N LEU A 495 -19.89 -5.15 9.17
CA LEU A 495 -21.03 -4.53 9.85
C LEU A 495 -22.38 -5.10 9.40
N ALA A 496 -22.41 -6.29 8.79
CA ALA A 496 -23.62 -6.92 8.27
C ALA A 496 -24.76 -7.11 9.29
N HIS A 497 -24.44 -7.05 10.59
CA HIS A 497 -25.37 -7.20 11.70
C HIS A 497 -25.89 -5.85 12.25
N SER A 498 -25.47 -4.72 11.67
CA SER A 498 -25.89 -3.36 12.06
C SER A 498 -26.64 -2.69 10.90
N PRO A 499 -27.98 -2.73 10.89
CA PRO A 499 -28.80 -2.10 9.85
C PRO A 499 -28.48 -0.61 9.67
N ASP A 500 -28.36 0.15 10.77
CA ASP A 500 -28.06 1.58 10.75
C ASP A 500 -26.74 1.90 10.04
N ALA A 501 -25.71 1.07 10.26
CA ALA A 501 -24.42 1.22 9.57
C ALA A 501 -24.56 0.97 8.07
N ILE A 502 -25.32 -0.05 7.68
CA ILE A 502 -25.57 -0.38 6.28
C ILE A 502 -26.35 0.74 5.58
N ASP A 503 -27.37 1.28 6.23
CA ASP A 503 -28.16 2.39 5.69
C ASP A 503 -27.31 3.65 5.48
N LEU A 504 -26.43 3.98 6.43
CA LEU A 504 -25.49 5.10 6.29
C LEU A 504 -24.50 4.89 5.13
N ILE A 505 -23.97 3.67 4.99
CA ILE A 505 -23.09 3.31 3.87
C ILE A 505 -23.84 3.45 2.55
N ASP A 506 -25.09 2.98 2.48
CA ASP A 506 -25.90 3.03 1.27
C ASP A 506 -26.26 4.47 0.89
N GLN A 507 -26.58 5.31 1.88
CA GLN A 507 -26.76 6.74 1.67
C GLN A 507 -25.49 7.41 1.12
N ALA A 508 -24.33 7.14 1.72
CA ALA A 508 -23.05 7.68 1.26
C ALA A 508 -22.69 7.21 -0.16
N LEU A 509 -22.96 5.94 -0.49
CA LEU A 509 -22.76 5.41 -1.83
C LEU A 509 -23.75 6.00 -2.85
N ASN A 510 -24.99 6.26 -2.48
CA ASN A 510 -26.02 6.80 -3.37
C ASN A 510 -25.95 8.32 -3.56
N GLN A 511 -25.18 9.03 -2.74
CA GLN A 511 -24.88 10.43 -2.99
C GLN A 511 -24.19 10.53 -4.37
N LYS A 512 -24.88 11.15 -5.34
CA LYS A 512 -24.26 11.59 -6.59
C LYS A 512 -23.02 12.40 -6.23
N LYS A 513 -21.90 12.22 -6.94
CA LYS A 513 -20.74 13.13 -6.93
C LYS A 513 -21.29 14.55 -7.04
N SER A 514 -21.49 15.20 -5.91
CA SER A 514 -22.08 16.52 -5.81
C SER A 514 -20.91 17.45 -5.55
N GLU A 515 -20.91 18.57 -6.26
CA GLU A 515 -19.94 19.63 -6.08
C GLU A 515 -19.83 20.01 -4.59
N PRO A 516 -18.62 20.40 -4.13
CA PRO A 516 -18.34 20.58 -2.71
C PRO A 516 -19.32 21.58 -2.09
N LEU A 517 -20.20 21.07 -1.24
CA LEU A 517 -21.26 21.84 -0.61
C LEU A 517 -20.80 22.45 0.71
N PHE A 518 -19.62 23.08 0.73
CA PHE A 518 -19.19 23.97 1.81
C PHE A 518 -18.25 25.03 1.26
N PRO A 519 -18.57 26.34 1.36
CA PRO A 519 -17.54 27.36 1.23
C PRO A 519 -16.55 27.14 2.38
N ILE A 520 -15.34 26.69 2.03
CA ILE A 520 -14.21 26.59 2.96
C ILE A 520 -14.01 28.01 3.50
N ALA A 521 -14.16 28.19 4.82
CA ALA A 521 -13.70 29.41 5.44
C ALA A 521 -12.17 29.46 5.24
N GLU A 522 -11.71 30.40 4.42
CA GLU A 522 -10.32 30.85 4.39
C GLU A 522 -9.97 31.49 5.74
N ALA A 523 -9.85 30.68 6.79
CA ALA A 523 -9.32 31.10 8.07
C ALA A 523 -8.70 29.87 8.74
N ASN A 524 -7.42 30.02 9.07
CA ASN A 524 -6.64 29.20 10.01
C ASN A 524 -5.79 28.06 9.44
N LEU A 525 -5.24 28.20 8.22
CA LEU A 525 -3.97 27.52 7.94
C LEU A 525 -2.81 28.25 8.64
N LEU A 526 -2.81 29.59 8.69
CA LEU A 526 -1.72 30.38 9.25
C LEU A 526 -1.68 30.41 10.78
N ASP A 527 -2.82 30.37 11.47
CA ASP A 527 -2.86 30.34 12.94
C ASP A 527 -2.50 28.96 13.51
N PHE A 528 -2.67 27.88 12.72
CA PHE A 528 -2.24 26.53 13.11
C PHE A 528 -0.76 26.25 12.78
N LEU A 529 -0.17 27.00 11.85
CA LEU A 529 1.25 26.88 11.46
C LEU A 529 2.23 27.59 12.41
N LEU A 530 1.75 28.38 13.37
CA LEU A 530 2.58 29.26 14.22
C LEU A 530 2.36 29.10 15.73
N SER A 531 1.81 27.97 16.19
CA SER A 531 1.75 27.67 17.63
C SER A 531 2.82 26.64 17.98
N ASP A 532 3.84 27.10 18.73
CA ASP A 532 5.12 26.45 19.07
C ASP A 532 5.09 24.96 19.49
#